data_AF-A0A1B6FWH5-F1
#
_entry.id   AF-A0A1B6FWH5-F1
#
_cell.length_a   1.000
_cell.length_b   1.000
_cell.length_c   1.000
_cell.angle_alpha   90.00
_cell.angle_beta   90.00
_cell.angle_gamma   90.00
#
_symmetry.space_group_name_H-M   'P 1'
#
loop_
_entity.id
_entity.type
_entity.pdbx_description
1 polymer ?
#
loop_
_entity_poly.entity_id
_entity_poly.type
_entity_poly.pdbx_seq_one_letter_code
_entity_poly.pdbx_strand_id
1 'polypeptide(L)'
;QFTSQYFKDFSKSWGFNHVTSSPHYHQSNGMVERAIQSVKNILKKAIMDKRDVYLVLLEYRNTPIDNTLPSPAEILFSRKLNGILPCTKQSLKPKVNPG
;
A
#
# COMPACT_ATOMS: atom_id res chain seq x y z
N GLN A 1 15.56 9.63 11.92
CA GLN A 1 14.33 10.15 12.58
C GLN A 1 13.66 9.11 13.47
N PHE A 2 13.57 7.83 13.09
CA PHE A 2 12.86 6.79 13.87
C PHE A 2 13.57 6.27 15.13
N THR A 3 14.84 6.58 15.34
CA THR A 3 15.64 6.14 16.50
C THR A 3 15.65 7.13 17.67
N SER A 4 14.94 8.25 17.55
CA SER A 4 14.91 9.29 18.60
C SER A 4 14.12 8.82 19.83
N GLN A 5 14.43 9.41 20.98
CA GLN A 5 13.68 9.17 22.21
C GLN A 5 12.20 9.54 22.04
N TYR A 6 11.92 10.64 21.34
CA TYR A 6 10.58 11.06 20.98
C TYR A 6 9.78 9.95 20.27
N PHE A 7 10.38 9.24 19.31
CA PHE A 7 9.69 8.18 18.58
C PHE A 7 9.41 6.95 19.45
N LYS A 8 10.28 6.66 20.44
CA LYS A 8 10.05 5.61 21.45
C LYS A 8 8.90 5.96 22.38
N ASP A 9 8.81 7.22 22.81
CA ASP A 9 7.73 7.66 23.68
C ASP A 9 6.40 7.68 22.92
N PHE A 10 6.42 8.11 21.65
CA PHE A 10 5.29 7.99 20.73
C PHE A 10 4.83 6.53 20.58
N SER A 11 5.73 5.59 20.29
CA SER A 11 5.36 4.18 20.10
C SER A 11 4.75 3.55 21.36
N LYS A 12 5.28 3.91 22.54
CA LYS A 12 4.70 3.51 23.83
C LYS A 12 3.30 4.10 24.04
N SER A 13 3.13 5.40 23.76
CA SER A 13 1.83 6.08 23.95
C SER A 13 0.74 5.53 23.04
N TRP A 14 1.09 5.14 21.81
CA TRP A 14 0.17 4.58 20.82
C TRP A 14 0.07 3.05 20.86
N GLY A 15 0.82 2.39 21.76
CA GLY A 15 0.71 0.96 22.00
C GLY A 15 1.22 0.04 20.89
N PHE A 16 2.13 0.50 20.02
CA PHE A 16 2.73 -0.34 18.99
C PHE A 16 4.22 -0.62 19.27
N ASN A 17 4.68 -1.81 18.87
CA ASN A 17 6.07 -2.18 19.00
C ASN A 17 6.88 -1.61 17.83
N HIS A 18 7.83 -0.72 18.13
CA HIS A 18 8.74 -0.20 17.12
C HIS A 18 9.94 -1.14 16.97
N VAL A 19 9.87 -2.03 15.97
CA VAL A 19 10.96 -2.94 15.62
C VAL A 19 11.85 -2.25 14.58
N THR A 20 13.09 -1.93 14.97
CA THR A 20 14.10 -1.44 14.03
C THR A 20 14.84 -2.61 13.41
N SER A 21 14.82 -2.73 12.08
CA SER A 21 15.69 -3.67 11.38
C SER A 21 17.15 -3.28 11.56
N SER A 22 18.03 -4.24 11.86
CA SER A 22 19.47 -4.06 11.67
C SER A 22 19.76 -3.72 10.20
N PRO A 23 20.78 -2.89 9.88
CA PRO A 23 21.17 -2.60 8.50
C PRO A 23 21.36 -3.84 7.61
N HIS A 24 21.58 -5.01 8.22
CA HIS A 24 21.85 -6.29 7.56
C HIS A 24 20.61 -7.14 7.23
N TYR A 25 19.39 -6.67 7.52
CA TYR A 25 18.15 -7.40 7.21
C TYR A 25 17.55 -6.96 5.86
N HIS A 26 18.27 -7.28 4.78
CA HIS A 26 17.98 -6.77 3.43
C HIS A 26 16.65 -7.27 2.83
N GLN A 27 16.18 -8.46 3.21
CA GLN A 27 14.98 -9.06 2.60
C GLN A 27 13.68 -8.28 2.90
N SER A 28 13.46 -7.84 4.15
CA SER A 28 12.26 -7.06 4.51
C SER A 28 12.24 -5.70 3.82
N ASN A 29 13.43 -5.10 3.63
CA ASN A 29 13.56 -3.81 2.97
C ASN A 29 13.40 -3.92 1.46
N GLY A 30 13.85 -5.01 0.83
CA GLY A 30 13.73 -5.20 -0.62
C GLY A 30 12.28 -5.27 -1.13
N MET A 31 11.31 -5.72 -0.33
CA MET A 31 9.90 -5.65 -0.70
C MET A 31 9.37 -4.21 -0.66
N VAL A 32 9.70 -3.47 0.40
CA VAL A 32 9.34 -2.06 0.57
C VAL A 32 9.97 -1.20 -0.53
N GLU A 33 11.24 -1.42 -0.84
CA GLU A 33 11.97 -0.73 -1.90
C GLU A 33 11.33 -0.94 -3.27
N ARG A 34 10.97 -2.20 -3.61
CA ARG A 34 10.25 -2.51 -4.84
C ARG A 34 8.90 -1.82 -4.91
N ALA A 35 8.12 -1.84 -3.82
CA ALA A 35 6.83 -1.15 -3.75
C ALA A 35 6.99 0.37 -3.95
N ILE A 36 7.97 0.99 -3.29
CA ILE A 36 8.29 2.42 -3.45
C ILE A 36 8.67 2.73 -4.90
N GLN A 37 9.50 1.87 -5.52
CA GLN A 37 9.90 2.06 -6.91
C GLN A 37 8.70 2.01 -7.85
N SER A 38 7.79 1.06 -7.66
CA SER A 38 6.54 0.94 -8.43
C SER A 38 5.68 2.19 -8.30
N VAL A 39 5.43 2.66 -7.07
CA VAL A 39 4.63 3.88 -6.81
C VAL A 39 5.30 5.10 -7.45
N LYS A 40 6.61 5.28 -7.30
CA LYS A 40 7.34 6.40 -7.94
C LYS A 40 7.21 6.36 -9.47
N ASN A 41 7.33 5.19 -10.08
CA ASN A 41 7.20 5.03 -11.53
C ASN A 41 5.78 5.37 -12.00
N ILE A 42 4.75 4.93 -11.27
CA ILE A 42 3.35 5.23 -11.55
C ILE A 42 3.10 6.75 -11.48
N LEU A 43 3.58 7.40 -10.41
CA LEU A 43 3.44 8.84 -10.22
C LEU A 43 4.15 9.65 -11.31
N LYS A 44 5.36 9.26 -11.68
CA LYS A 44 6.10 9.90 -12.78
C LYS A 44 5.32 9.81 -14.10
N LYS A 45 4.80 8.63 -14.44
CA LYS A 45 3.98 8.44 -15.65
C LYS A 45 2.71 9.29 -15.61
N ALA A 46 2.00 9.34 -14.48
CA ALA A 46 0.82 10.17 -14.32
C ALA A 46 1.09 11.66 -14.59
N ILE A 47 2.21 12.18 -14.07
CA ILE A 47 2.62 13.57 -14.29
C ILE A 47 2.97 13.82 -15.75
N MET A 48 3.76 12.93 -16.38
CA MET A 48 4.12 13.05 -17.80
C MET A 48 2.88 13.04 -18.71
N ASP A 49 1.92 12.17 -18.41
CA ASP A 49 0.67 12.02 -19.17
C ASP A 49 -0.39 13.08 -18.79
N LYS A 50 -0.07 14.03 -17.90
CA LYS A 50 -0.98 15.06 -17.36
C LYS A 50 -2.29 14.47 -16.79
N ARG A 51 -2.20 13.31 -16.14
CA ARG A 51 -3.33 12.64 -15.47
C ARG A 51 -3.43 13.07 -14.01
N ASP A 52 -4.62 12.94 -13.44
CA ASP A 52 -4.83 13.10 -12.01
C ASP A 52 -4.12 11.98 -11.24
N VAL A 53 -3.14 12.39 -10.42
CA VAL A 53 -2.32 11.51 -9.59
C VAL A 53 -3.15 10.71 -8.58
N TYR A 54 -4.21 11.32 -8.01
CA TYR A 54 -5.05 10.65 -7.03
C TYR A 54 -5.88 9.54 -7.65
N LEU A 55 -6.40 9.77 -8.87
CA LEU A 55 -7.10 8.75 -9.63
C LEU A 55 -6.17 7.60 -10.02
N VAL A 56 -4.94 7.89 -10.44
CA VAL A 56 -3.97 6.84 -10.78
C VAL A 56 -3.59 6.02 -9.53
N LEU A 57 -3.41 6.65 -8.37
CA LEU A 57 -3.17 5.94 -7.11
C LEU A 57 -4.39 5.10 -6.68
N LEU A 58 -5.60 5.58 -6.94
CA LEU A 58 -6.83 4.82 -6.68
C LEU A 58 -6.87 3.54 -7.53
N GLU A 59 -6.58 3.63 -8.82
CA GLU A 59 -6.52 2.47 -9.71
C GLU A 59 -5.40 1.49 -9.32
N TYR A 60 -4.23 2.00 -8.94
CA TYR A 60 -3.16 1.16 -8.41
C TYR A 60 -3.60 0.36 -7.18
N ARG A 61 -4.33 0.99 -6.24
CA ARG A 61 -4.86 0.29 -5.06
C ARG A 61 -5.91 -0.76 -5.40
N ASN A 62 -6.60 -0.62 -6.54
CA ASN A 62 -7.61 -1.56 -7.04
C ASN A 62 -7.04 -2.64 -7.98
N THR A 63 -5.77 -2.54 -8.37
CA THR A 63 -5.11 -3.48 -9.27
C THR A 63 -4.52 -4.64 -8.46
N PRO A 64 -4.81 -5.91 -8.80
CA PRO A 64 -4.19 -7.07 -8.16
C PRO A 64 -2.66 -6.98 -8.19
N ILE A 65 -2.01 -7.44 -7.12
CA ILE A 65 -0.54 -7.41 -7.03
C ILE A 65 0.07 -8.40 -8.02
N ASP A 66 -0.55 -9.57 -8.17
CA ASP A 66 -0.27 -10.56 -9.20
C ASP A 66 -1.53 -11.41 -9.48
N ASN A 67 -1.39 -12.54 -10.17
CA ASN A 67 -2.52 -13.42 -10.51
C ASN A 67 -3.14 -14.15 -9.32
N THR A 68 -2.43 -14.27 -8.20
CA THR A 68 -2.86 -15.01 -7.01
C THR A 68 -3.11 -14.09 -5.81
N LEU A 69 -2.48 -12.91 -5.79
CA LEU A 69 -2.55 -11.93 -4.72
C LEU A 69 -3.57 -10.84 -5.03
N PRO A 70 -4.52 -10.60 -4.12
CA PRO A 70 -5.55 -9.58 -4.30
C PRO A 70 -4.94 -8.17 -4.30
N SER A 71 -5.74 -7.19 -4.71
CA SER A 71 -5.28 -5.79 -4.76
C SER A 71 -4.98 -5.23 -3.36
N PRO A 72 -4.14 -4.19 -3.23
CA PRO A 72 -3.88 -3.55 -1.94
C PRO A 72 -5.14 -3.12 -1.17
N ALA A 73 -6.17 -2.63 -1.89
CA ALA A 73 -7.45 -2.28 -1.29
C ALA A 73 -8.19 -3.50 -0.72
N GLU A 74 -8.15 -4.63 -1.43
CA GLU A 74 -8.76 -5.88 -0.97
C GLU A 74 -8.00 -6.46 0.23
N ILE A 75 -6.68 -6.34 0.29
CA ILE A 75 -5.90 -6.76 1.46
C ILE A 75 -6.25 -5.93 2.70
N LEU A 76 -6.35 -4.60 2.54
CA LEU A 76 -6.55 -3.68 3.65
C LEU A 76 -8.01 -3.54 4.11
N PHE A 77 -8.95 -3.55 3.17
CA PHE A 77 -10.37 -3.27 3.43
C PHE A 77 -11.30 -4.44 3.11
N SER A 78 -10.74 -5.57 2.65
CA SER A 78 -11.52 -6.73 2.18
C SER A 78 -12.47 -6.40 1.03
N ARG A 79 -12.24 -5.31 0.29
CA ARG A 79 -13.10 -4.87 -0.83
C ARG A 79 -12.32 -4.03 -1.82
N LYS A 80 -12.87 -3.89 -3.03
CA LYS A 80 -12.40 -2.88 -3.99
C LYS A 80 -12.94 -1.50 -3.64
N LEU A 81 -12.21 -0.47 -4.03
CA LEU A 81 -12.65 0.92 -3.97
C LEU A 81 -13.38 1.28 -5.26
N ASN A 82 -14.29 2.25 -5.19
CA ASN A 82 -15.00 2.72 -6.37
C ASN A 82 -14.04 3.56 -7.23
N GLY A 83 -13.62 3.01 -8.36
CA GLY A 83 -12.65 3.60 -9.28
C GLY A 83 -13.27 4.07 -10.59
N ILE A 84 -12.40 4.37 -11.56
CA ILE A 84 -12.78 4.74 -12.92
C ILE A 84 -13.22 3.50 -13.69
N LEU A 85 -12.57 2.36 -13.46
CA LEU A 85 -12.93 1.11 -14.12
C LEU A 85 -14.29 0.61 -13.57
N PRO A 86 -15.23 0.25 -14.46
CA PRO A 86 -16.51 -0.31 -14.04
C PRO A 86 -16.28 -1.54 -13.14
N CYS A 87 -16.85 -1.52 -11.95
CA CYS A 87 -16.79 -2.62 -11.01
C CYS A 87 -18.21 -3.04 -10.60
N THR A 88 -18.38 -4.32 -10.27
CA THR A 88 -19.68 -4.80 -9.81
C THR A 88 -19.97 -4.25 -8.42
N LYS A 89 -21.23 -3.90 -8.12
CA LYS A 89 -21.64 -3.44 -6.78
C LYS A 89 -21.25 -4.43 -5.66
N GLN A 90 -21.12 -5.71 -6.01
CA GLN A 90 -20.71 -6.76 -5.08
C GLN A 90 -19.22 -6.68 -4.73
N SER A 91 -18.36 -6.26 -5.66
CA SER A 91 -16.91 -6.07 -5.40
C SER A 91 -16.60 -4.91 -4.44
N LEU A 92 -17.55 -3.97 -4.29
CA LEU A 92 -17.46 -2.86 -3.35
C LEU A 92 -17.87 -3.24 -1.92
N LYS A 93 -18.42 -4.44 -1.72
CA LYS A 93 -18.77 -4.94 -0.39
C LYS A 93 -17.58 -5.70 0.21
N PRO A 94 -17.31 -5.57 1.52
CA PRO A 94 -16.32 -6.39 2.20
C PRO A 94 -16.61 -7.88 2.02
N LYS A 95 -15.59 -8.63 1.59
CA LYS A 95 -15.56 -10.09 1.57
C LYS A 95 -14.26 -10.54 2.22
N VAL A 96 -14.38 -11.16 3.39
CA VAL A 96 -13.24 -11.78 4.06
C VAL A 96 -12.86 -13.02 3.26
N ASN A 97 -11.66 -13.03 2.70
CA ASN A 97 -11.09 -14.26 2.15
C ASN A 97 -10.56 -15.07 3.34
N PRO A 98 -11.05 -16.29 3.58
CA PRO A 98 -10.42 -17.17 4.57
C PRO A 98 -8.98 -17.44 4.09
N GLY A 99 -8.02 -17.09 4.94
CA GLY A 99 -6.59 -17.29 4.69
C GLY A 99 -6.16 -18.74 4.78
#